data_AF-A0A1Y2T187-F1
#
_entry.id   AF-A0A1Y2T187-F1
#
_cell.length_a   1.000
_cell.length_b   1.000
_cell.length_c   1.000
_cell.angle_alpha   90.00
_cell.angle_beta   90.00
_cell.angle_gamma   90.00
#
_symmetry.space_group_name_H-M   'P 1'
#
loop_
_entity.id
_entity.type
_entity.pdbx_description
1 polymer ?
#
loop_
_entity_poly.entity_id
_entity_poly.type
_entity_poly.pdbx_seq_one_letter_code
_entity_poly.pdbx_strand_id
1 'polypeptide(L)'
;MIFLLPAIILVVWAQARVRMAFHEWSQVRTRSGVTAAQVARDILDKHGLTDVPVERVPGFLSDHYDPHRRVVRLSDSTYYSNSIAAIGVAAHEVGHAIQHEFSYVPLQVRNLIWPVARIGDSLGPFLVILGLLFGGHSGKMLMDLGILLFLGAVLFYLITLP
;
A
#
# COMPACT_ATOMS: atom_id res chain seq x y z
N MET A 1 -24.37 0.16 -7.63
CA MET A 1 -24.06 -0.28 -6.26
C MET A 1 -23.92 -1.80 -6.12
N ILE A 2 -24.76 -2.61 -6.79
CA ILE A 2 -24.64 -4.09 -6.78
C ILE A 2 -23.27 -4.60 -7.27
N PHE A 3 -22.65 -3.95 -8.26
CA PHE A 3 -21.30 -4.32 -8.73
C PHE A 3 -20.15 -3.94 -7.78
N LEU A 4 -20.37 -2.98 -6.86
CA LEU A 4 -19.36 -2.58 -5.87
C LEU A 4 -19.39 -3.45 -4.61
N LEU A 5 -20.50 -4.16 -4.38
CA LEU A 5 -20.70 -5.01 -3.20
C LEU A 5 -19.61 -6.07 -3.03
N PRO A 6 -19.21 -6.84 -4.06
CA PRO A 6 -18.13 -7.83 -3.93
C PRO A 6 -16.80 -7.19 -3.53
N ALA A 7 -16.46 -6.03 -4.09
CA ALA A 7 -15.22 -5.31 -3.77
C ALA A 7 -15.24 -4.79 -2.32
N ILE A 8 -16.36 -4.21 -1.88
CA ILE A 8 -16.52 -3.73 -0.50
C ILE A 8 -16.43 -4.89 0.49
N ILE A 9 -17.10 -6.01 0.21
CA ILE A 9 -17.05 -7.21 1.05
C ILE A 9 -15.61 -7.72 1.17
N LEU A 10 -14.87 -7.77 0.06
CA LEU A 10 -13.47 -8.20 0.05
C LEU A 10 -12.58 -7.28 0.88
N VAL A 11 -12.74 -5.96 0.77
CA VAL A 11 -11.98 -4.98 1.57
C VAL A 11 -12.27 -5.15 3.06
N VAL A 12 -13.55 -5.24 3.44
CA VAL A 12 -13.95 -5.42 4.84
C VAL A 12 -13.42 -6.75 5.39
N TRP A 13 -13.54 -7.83 4.63
CA TRP A 13 -13.03 -9.14 5.01
C TRP A 13 -11.50 -9.14 5.18
N ALA A 14 -10.76 -8.54 4.23
CA ALA A 14 -9.30 -8.44 4.30
C ALA A 14 -8.86 -7.63 5.53
N GLN A 15 -9.50 -6.49 5.78
CA GLN A 15 -9.24 -5.67 6.97
C GLN A 15 -9.53 -6.42 8.26
N ALA A 16 -10.65 -7.17 8.32
CA ALA A 16 -10.97 -8.01 9.46
C ALA A 16 -9.91 -9.10 9.68
N ARG A 17 -9.43 -9.73 8.60
CA ARG A 17 -8.38 -10.75 8.66
C ARG A 17 -7.07 -10.23 9.21
N VAL A 18 -6.62 -9.05 8.77
CA VAL A 18 -5.40 -8.41 9.29
C VAL A 18 -5.55 -8.13 10.79
N ARG A 19 -6.69 -7.55 11.19
CA ARG A 19 -6.96 -7.25 12.61
C ARG A 19 -6.99 -8.50 13.48
N MET A 20 -7.64 -9.56 13.01
CA MET A 20 -7.70 -10.85 13.72
C MET A 20 -6.31 -11.47 13.86
N ALA A 21 -5.53 -11.53 12.77
CA ALA A 21 -4.18 -12.07 12.81
C ALA A 21 -3.29 -11.25 13.75
N PHE A 22 -3.34 -9.92 13.67
CA PHE A 22 -2.57 -9.08 14.58
C PHE A 22 -2.97 -9.33 16.04
N HIS A 23 -4.26 -9.40 16.34
CA HIS A 23 -4.74 -9.66 17.70
C HIS A 23 -4.23 -11.01 18.24
N GLU A 24 -4.36 -12.09 17.46
CA GLU A 24 -3.87 -13.42 17.83
C GLU A 24 -2.35 -13.43 18.08
N TRP A 25 -1.58 -12.91 17.13
CA TRP A 25 -0.12 -12.94 17.20
C TRP A 25 0.49 -11.87 18.12
N SER A 26 -0.29 -10.85 18.53
CA SER A 26 0.12 -9.86 19.52
C SER A 26 0.24 -10.45 20.93
N GLN A 27 -0.44 -11.57 21.20
CA GLN A 27 -0.35 -12.28 22.48
C GLN A 27 0.90 -13.17 22.57
N VAL A 28 1.54 -13.46 21.43
CA VAL A 28 2.72 -14.32 21.37
C VAL A 28 3.98 -13.45 21.46
N ARG A 29 4.64 -13.50 22.61
CA ARG A 29 5.91 -12.79 22.86
C ARG A 29 7.07 -13.49 22.17
N THR A 30 8.06 -12.69 21.75
CA THR A 30 9.31 -13.21 21.24
C THR A 30 10.20 -13.76 22.35
N ARG A 31 10.97 -14.80 22.01
CA ARG A 31 11.94 -15.42 22.93
C ARG A 31 13.07 -14.47 23.34
N SER A 32 13.48 -13.58 22.45
CA SER A 32 14.55 -12.61 22.70
C SER A 32 14.10 -11.44 23.57
N GLY A 33 12.79 -11.22 23.74
CA GLY A 33 12.24 -10.16 24.57
C GLY A 33 12.43 -8.74 24.02
N VAL A 34 13.02 -8.60 22.84
CA VAL A 34 13.27 -7.30 22.17
C VAL A 34 11.95 -6.65 21.75
N THR A 35 11.91 -5.32 21.80
CA THR A 35 10.74 -4.56 21.34
C THR A 35 10.76 -4.36 19.84
N ALA A 36 9.59 -4.10 19.25
CA ALA A 36 9.48 -3.80 17.83
C ALA A 36 10.31 -2.57 17.42
N ALA A 37 10.38 -1.54 18.27
CA ALA A 37 11.24 -0.37 18.02
C ALA A 37 12.74 -0.73 17.99
N GLN A 38 13.19 -1.63 18.87
CA GLN A 38 14.58 -2.12 18.85
C GLN A 38 14.88 -2.92 17.58
N VAL A 39 13.96 -3.78 17.16
CA VAL A 39 14.11 -4.53 15.91
C VAL A 39 14.11 -3.59 14.70
N ALA A 40 13.23 -2.58 14.67
CA ALA A 40 13.23 -1.59 13.60
C ALA A 40 14.59 -0.89 13.47
N ARG A 41 15.12 -0.41 14.60
CA ARG A 41 16.44 0.24 14.67
C ARG A 41 17.56 -0.70 14.20
N ASP A 42 17.59 -1.94 14.70
CA ASP A 42 18.60 -2.95 14.31
C ASP A 42 18.56 -3.26 12.80
N ILE A 43 17.38 -3.42 12.21
CA ILE A 43 17.25 -3.68 10.76
C ILE A 43 17.72 -2.46 9.96
N LEU A 44 17.33 -1.24 10.35
CA LEU A 44 17.78 -0.02 9.68
C LEU A 44 19.31 0.13 9.74
N ASP A 45 19.90 -0.08 10.92
CA ASP A 45 21.36 0.00 11.12
C ASP A 45 22.11 -1.01 10.25
N LYS A 46 21.61 -2.24 10.14
CA LYS A 46 22.18 -3.28 9.27
C LYS A 46 22.15 -2.91 7.79
N HIS A 47 21.24 -2.03 7.37
CA HIS A 47 21.13 -1.54 5.99
C HIS A 47 21.77 -0.15 5.80
N GLY A 48 22.52 0.35 6.78
CA GLY A 48 23.20 1.65 6.70
C GLY A 48 22.31 2.87 6.95
N LEU A 49 21.03 2.67 7.28
CA LEU A 49 20.01 3.71 7.49
C LEU A 49 20.03 4.28 8.91
N THR A 50 21.22 4.60 9.40
CA THR A 50 21.45 5.12 10.77
C THR A 50 20.80 6.48 11.01
N ASP A 51 20.52 7.23 9.94
CA ASP A 51 19.92 8.56 9.94
C ASP A 51 18.39 8.56 9.98
N VAL A 52 17.73 7.43 9.68
CA VAL A 52 16.26 7.29 9.69
C VAL A 52 15.77 7.09 11.13
N PRO A 53 15.07 8.04 11.77
CA PRO A 53 14.63 7.86 13.15
C PRO A 53 13.47 6.85 13.26
N VAL A 54 13.32 6.25 14.45
CA VAL A 54 12.18 5.40 14.83
C VAL A 54 11.38 6.12 15.90
N GLU A 55 10.23 6.67 15.52
CA GLU A 55 9.36 7.49 16.37
C GLU A 55 8.11 6.74 16.81
N ARG A 56 7.56 7.16 17.95
CA ARG A 56 6.26 6.67 18.42
C ARG A 56 5.15 7.59 17.92
N VAL A 57 4.05 7.00 17.45
CA VAL A 57 2.80 7.71 17.15
C VAL A 57 1.63 7.15 17.96
N PRO A 58 0.65 7.99 18.30
CA PRO A 58 -0.55 7.52 18.96
C PRO A 58 -1.38 6.60 18.04
N GLY A 59 -2.09 5.65 18.65
CA GLY A 59 -3.10 4.84 17.98
C GLY A 59 -2.78 3.35 17.90
N PHE A 60 -3.57 2.66 17.08
CA PHE A 60 -3.53 1.21 16.91
C PHE A 60 -3.39 0.89 15.43
N LEU A 61 -2.33 0.17 15.05
CA LEU A 61 -1.98 -0.12 13.64
C LEU A 61 -1.94 1.16 12.78
N SER A 62 -1.40 2.24 13.35
CA SER A 62 -1.11 3.50 12.66
C SER A 62 0.36 3.60 12.22
N ASP A 63 1.07 2.48 12.25
CA ASP A 63 2.45 2.34 11.83
C ASP A 63 2.60 2.73 10.35
N HIS A 64 3.63 3.51 10.04
CA HIS A 64 3.96 3.89 8.67
C HIS A 64 5.40 4.40 8.56
N TYR A 65 6.02 4.18 7.41
CA TYR A 65 7.17 4.95 6.96
C TYR A 65 6.74 6.24 6.23
N ASP A 66 7.34 7.37 6.60
CA ASP A 66 7.16 8.66 5.92
C ASP A 66 8.38 8.93 5.02
N PRO A 67 8.26 8.82 3.69
CA PRO A 67 9.37 9.02 2.77
C PRO A 67 9.81 10.48 2.66
N HIS A 68 8.92 11.45 2.95
CA HIS A 68 9.27 12.87 2.88
C HIS A 68 10.16 13.29 4.05
N ARG A 69 9.84 12.80 5.25
CA ARG A 69 10.64 13.06 6.46
C ARG A 69 11.69 11.99 6.74
N ARG A 70 11.72 10.92 5.95
CA ARG A 70 12.58 9.74 6.10
C ARG A 70 12.58 9.19 7.52
N VAL A 71 11.40 8.87 8.05
CA VAL A 71 11.20 8.41 9.45
C VAL A 71 10.25 7.22 9.50
N VAL A 72 10.56 6.24 10.35
CA VAL A 72 9.68 5.12 10.67
C VAL A 72 8.87 5.47 11.90
N ARG A 73 7.54 5.46 11.79
CA ARG A 73 6.63 5.72 12.90
C ARG A 73 5.92 4.44 13.28
N LEU A 74 6.04 4.05 14.55
CA LEU A 74 5.36 2.88 15.10
C LEU A 74 4.29 3.33 16.09
N SER A 75 3.13 2.70 16.04
CA SER A 75 2.00 3.03 16.90
C SER A 75 2.21 2.56 18.34
N ASP A 76 1.39 3.04 19.28
CA ASP A 76 1.46 2.63 20.69
C ASP A 76 1.34 1.11 20.87
N SER A 77 0.52 0.46 20.04
CA SER A 77 0.37 -1.01 20.02
C SER A 77 1.61 -1.77 19.58
N THR A 78 2.55 -1.09 18.91
CA THR A 78 3.70 -1.71 18.23
C THR A 78 5.01 -1.31 18.91
N TYR A 79 5.25 0.00 19.11
CA TYR A 79 6.54 0.57 19.50
C TYR A 79 7.20 -0.14 20.71
N TYR A 80 6.45 -0.32 21.80
CA TYR A 80 6.94 -0.97 23.02
C TYR A 80 6.63 -2.47 23.11
N SER A 81 5.89 -3.01 22.15
CA SER A 81 5.49 -4.41 22.16
C SER A 81 6.66 -5.32 21.76
N ASN A 82 6.80 -6.45 22.45
CA ASN A 82 7.77 -7.50 22.14
C ASN A 82 7.10 -8.74 21.51
N SER A 83 5.91 -8.56 20.94
CA SER A 83 5.16 -9.62 20.27
C SER A 83 5.66 -9.86 18.84
N ILE A 84 5.41 -11.08 18.34
CA ILE A 84 5.73 -11.45 16.96
C ILE A 84 4.99 -10.53 15.98
N ALA A 85 3.72 -10.22 16.25
CA ALA A 85 2.93 -9.33 15.40
C ALA A 85 3.55 -7.93 15.30
N ALA A 86 3.90 -7.33 16.44
CA ALA A 86 4.48 -5.98 16.47
C ALA A 86 5.83 -5.93 15.76
N ILE A 87 6.69 -6.94 15.96
CA ILE A 87 7.96 -7.03 15.25
C ILE A 87 7.75 -7.19 13.74
N GLY A 88 6.76 -7.98 13.32
CA GLY A 88 6.40 -8.13 11.91
C GLY A 88 5.98 -6.80 11.27
N VAL A 89 5.15 -6.02 11.97
CA VAL A 89 4.73 -4.67 11.51
C VAL A 89 5.93 -3.72 11.43
N ALA A 90 6.76 -3.67 12.47
CA ALA A 90 7.97 -2.84 12.45
C ALA A 90 8.93 -3.22 11.31
N ALA A 91 9.13 -4.50 11.04
CA ALA A 91 9.93 -4.97 9.92
C ALA A 91 9.33 -4.60 8.56
N HIS A 92 7.99 -4.65 8.42
CA HIS A 92 7.30 -4.21 7.21
C HIS A 92 7.55 -2.73 6.92
N GLU A 93 7.41 -1.86 7.92
CA GLU A 93 7.65 -0.42 7.77
C GLU A 93 9.11 -0.08 7.48
N VAL A 94 10.05 -0.78 8.12
CA VAL A 94 11.47 -0.66 7.76
C VAL A 94 11.73 -1.15 6.33
N GLY A 95 10.99 -2.14 5.86
CA GLY A 95 11.01 -2.57 4.46
C GLY A 95 10.72 -1.43 3.49
N HIS A 96 9.73 -0.57 3.79
CA HIS A 96 9.46 0.64 3.00
C HIS A 96 10.62 1.64 3.05
N ALA A 97 11.26 1.81 4.21
CA ALA A 97 12.45 2.67 4.34
C ALA A 97 13.63 2.17 3.49
N ILE A 98 13.89 0.86 3.52
CA ILE A 98 14.94 0.21 2.71
C ILE A 98 14.61 0.35 1.21
N GLN A 99 13.37 0.06 0.80
CA GLN A 99 12.95 0.20 -0.59
C GLN A 99 13.10 1.63 -1.10
N HIS A 100 12.83 2.61 -0.24
CA HIS A 100 13.02 4.03 -0.55
C HIS A 100 14.50 4.37 -0.78
N GLU A 101 15.40 3.88 0.08
CA GLU A 101 16.85 4.12 -0.05
C GLU A 101 17.44 3.49 -1.32
N PHE A 102 17.11 2.23 -1.58
CA PHE A 102 17.61 1.52 -2.76
C PHE A 102 16.92 1.93 -4.06
N SER A 103 16.09 2.97 -4.04
CA SER A 103 15.43 3.45 -5.25
C SER A 103 14.70 2.32 -5.97
N TYR A 104 14.02 1.45 -5.21
CA TYR A 104 13.53 0.16 -5.69
C TYR A 104 12.77 0.33 -7.01
N VAL A 105 13.36 -0.16 -8.10
CA VAL A 105 12.93 0.14 -9.48
C VAL A 105 11.44 -0.17 -9.70
N PRO A 106 10.87 -1.29 -9.21
CA PRO A 106 9.44 -1.54 -9.30
C PRO A 106 8.57 -0.46 -8.64
N LEU A 107 9.00 0.10 -7.50
CA LEU A 107 8.29 1.18 -6.80
C LEU A 107 8.38 2.50 -7.58
N GLN A 108 9.55 2.80 -8.17
CA GLN A 108 9.72 3.98 -9.02
C GLN A 108 8.91 3.91 -10.31
N VAL A 109 8.92 2.75 -10.98
CA VAL A 109 8.13 2.48 -12.17
C VAL A 109 6.64 2.60 -11.84
N ARG A 110 6.18 2.04 -10.72
CA ARG A 110 4.79 2.21 -10.24
C ARG A 110 4.44 3.69 -10.03
N ASN A 111 5.27 4.45 -9.32
CA ASN A 111 4.98 5.85 -8.99
C ASN A 111 5.00 6.76 -10.22
N LEU A 112 5.88 6.51 -11.18
CA LEU A 112 5.97 7.26 -12.43
C LEU A 112 4.75 7.05 -13.33
N ILE A 113 4.19 5.83 -13.34
CA ILE A 113 3.12 5.42 -14.25
C ILE A 113 1.73 5.57 -13.62
N TRP A 114 1.62 5.64 -12.28
CA TRP A 114 0.35 5.84 -11.55
C TRP A 114 -0.52 7.01 -12.05
N PRO A 115 0.02 8.22 -12.39
CA PRO A 115 -0.79 9.32 -12.90
C PRO A 115 -1.53 8.96 -14.19
N VAL A 116 -0.90 8.15 -15.05
CA VAL A 116 -1.46 7.69 -16.33
C VAL A 116 -2.56 6.65 -16.11
N ALA A 117 -2.33 5.71 -15.19
CA ALA A 117 -3.33 4.70 -14.82
C ALA A 117 -4.58 5.34 -14.19
N ARG A 118 -4.41 6.36 -13.35
CA ARG A 118 -5.52 7.11 -12.75
C ARG A 118 -6.38 7.81 -13.79
N ILE A 119 -5.77 8.35 -14.84
CA ILE A 119 -6.50 8.94 -15.97
C ILE A 119 -7.32 7.85 -16.68
N GLY A 120 -6.72 6.70 -16.95
CA GLY A 120 -7.42 5.58 -17.58
C GLY A 120 -8.61 5.05 -16.77
N ASP A 121 -8.46 4.94 -15.46
CA ASP A 121 -9.49 4.44 -14.55
C ASP A 121 -10.66 5.44 -14.34
N SER A 122 -10.36 6.74 -14.31
CA SER A 122 -11.36 7.79 -14.12
C SER A 122 -12.05 8.24 -15.41
N LEU A 123 -11.29 8.41 -16.51
CA LEU A 123 -11.82 8.90 -17.79
C LEU A 123 -12.27 7.76 -18.71
N GLY A 124 -11.68 6.57 -18.63
CA GLY A 124 -12.00 5.45 -19.52
C GLY A 124 -13.49 5.08 -19.49
N PRO A 125 -14.05 4.72 -18.32
CA PRO A 125 -15.48 4.41 -18.19
C PRO A 125 -16.38 5.59 -18.58
N PHE A 126 -15.98 6.82 -18.27
CA PHE A 126 -16.73 8.03 -18.64
C PHE A 126 -16.80 8.21 -20.16
N LEU A 127 -15.69 8.04 -20.87
CA LEU A 127 -15.62 8.13 -22.34
C LEU A 127 -16.39 7.01 -23.03
N VAL A 128 -16.40 5.80 -22.47
CA VAL A 128 -17.23 4.68 -22.96
C VAL A 128 -18.72 5.03 -22.87
N ILE A 129 -19.16 5.54 -21.72
CA ILE A 129 -20.56 5.96 -21.52
C ILE A 129 -20.91 7.10 -22.46
N LEU A 130 -20.03 8.10 -22.59
CA LEU A 130 -20.23 9.24 -23.48
C LEU A 130 -20.33 8.79 -24.96
N GLY A 131 -19.46 7.87 -25.38
CA GLY A 131 -19.48 7.30 -26.74
C GLY A 131 -20.77 6.54 -27.04
N LEU A 132 -21.31 5.79 -26.06
CA LEU A 132 -22.60 5.12 -26.17
C LEU A 132 -23.78 6.09 -26.30
N LEU A 133 -23.71 7.26 -25.63
CA LEU A 133 -24.77 8.28 -25.67
C LEU A 133 -24.78 9.09 -26.98
N PHE A 134 -23.62 9.43 -27.53
CA PHE A 134 -23.53 10.24 -28.75
C PHE A 134 -23.84 9.43 -30.03
N GLY A 135 -23.55 8.12 -30.04
CA GLY A 135 -23.79 7.26 -31.20
C GLY A 135 -23.01 7.67 -32.46
N GLY A 136 -23.20 6.92 -33.56
CA GLY A 136 -22.55 7.19 -34.84
C GLY A 136 -21.02 7.02 -34.85
N HIS A 137 -20.35 7.56 -35.87
CA HIS A 137 -18.89 7.45 -36.04
C HIS A 137 -18.11 8.12 -34.90
N SER A 138 -18.57 9.30 -34.45
CA SER A 138 -17.94 10.04 -33.36
C SER A 138 -18.11 9.33 -32.01
N GLY A 139 -19.29 8.75 -31.74
CA GLY A 139 -19.53 7.96 -30.53
C GLY A 139 -18.67 6.69 -30.48
N LYS A 140 -18.52 5.99 -31.62
CA LYS A 140 -17.62 4.83 -31.73
C LYS A 140 -16.17 5.20 -31.43
N MET A 141 -15.68 6.32 -31.95
CA MET A 141 -14.31 6.79 -31.68
C MET A 141 -14.08 7.09 -30.19
N LEU A 142 -15.04 7.74 -29.53
CA LEU A 142 -14.97 8.01 -28.08
C LEU A 142 -14.99 6.73 -27.25
N MET A 143 -15.82 5.75 -27.66
CA MET A 143 -15.92 4.46 -27.00
C MET A 143 -14.61 3.66 -27.12
N ASP A 144 -14.04 3.58 -28.33
CA ASP A 144 -12.77 2.88 -28.57
C ASP A 144 -11.63 3.53 -27.76
N LEU A 145 -11.59 4.86 -27.67
CA LEU A 145 -10.63 5.59 -26.86
C LEU A 145 -10.80 5.31 -25.36
N GLY A 146 -12.05 5.29 -24.86
CA GLY A 146 -12.36 4.97 -23.47
C GLY A 146 -11.99 3.54 -23.09
N ILE A 147 -12.25 2.57 -23.98
CA ILE A 147 -11.84 1.17 -23.80
C ILE A 147 -10.31 1.06 -23.76
N LEU A 148 -9.60 1.72 -24.69
CA LEU A 148 -8.15 1.69 -24.74
C LEU A 148 -7.52 2.25 -23.45
N LEU A 149 -8.03 3.37 -22.96
CA LEU A 149 -7.60 4.00 -21.71
C LEU A 149 -7.86 3.09 -20.49
N PHE A 150 -9.04 2.48 -20.41
CA PHE A 150 -9.38 1.56 -19.33
C PHE A 150 -8.54 0.28 -19.36
N LEU A 151 -8.32 -0.28 -20.55
CA LEU A 151 -7.49 -1.48 -20.74
C LEU A 151 -6.03 -1.21 -20.36
N GLY A 152 -5.52 -0.02 -20.67
CA GLY A 152 -4.20 0.44 -20.20
C GLY A 152 -4.10 0.49 -18.68
N ALA A 153 -5.14 0.97 -17.98
CA ALA A 153 -5.17 0.96 -16.52
C ALA A 153 -5.23 -0.47 -15.95
N VAL A 154 -6.02 -1.38 -16.55
CA VAL A 154 -6.11 -2.79 -16.12
C VAL A 154 -4.78 -3.53 -16.31
N LEU A 155 -4.13 -3.37 -17.46
CA LEU A 155 -2.81 -3.96 -17.71
C LEU A 155 -1.75 -3.40 -16.75
N PHE A 156 -1.83 -2.12 -16.42
CA PHE A 156 -0.97 -1.52 -15.40
C PHE A 156 -1.14 -2.20 -14.04
N TYR A 157 -2.38 -2.41 -13.58
CA TYR A 157 -2.62 -3.10 -12.32
C TYR A 157 -2.07 -4.53 -12.35
N LEU A 158 -2.18 -5.25 -13.48
CA LEU A 158 -1.61 -6.58 -13.66
C LEU A 158 -0.08 -6.62 -13.53
N ILE A 159 0.63 -5.61 -14.02
CA ILE A 159 2.10 -5.54 -14.00
C ILE A 159 2.62 -5.01 -12.65
N THR A 160 1.83 -4.20 -11.94
CA THR A 160 2.25 -3.51 -10.71
C THR A 160 1.67 -4.07 -9.40
N LEU A 161 0.87 -5.13 -9.49
CA LEU A 161 0.49 -5.91 -8.32
C LEU A 161 1.77 -6.56 -7.72
N PRO A 162 2.01 -6.39 -6.40
CA PRO A 162 3.15 -7.01 -5.72
C PRO A 162 3.03 -8.54 -5.66
#